data_AF-A0A1M2W2H1-F1
#
_entry.id   AF-A0A1M2W2H1-F1
#
_cell.length_a   1.000
_cell.length_b   1.000
_cell.length_c   1.000
_cell.angle_alpha   90.00
_cell.angle_beta   90.00
_cell.angle_gamma   90.00
#
_symmetry.space_group_name_H-M   'P 1'
#
loop_
_entity.id
_entity.type
_entity.pdbx_description
1 polymer ?
#
loop_
_entity_poly.entity_id
_entity_poly.type
_entity_poly.pdbx_seq_one_letter_code
_entity_poly.pdbx_strand_id
1 'polypeptide(L)'
;LLGVDGMSSDESSVEDDITYYSVLRKKWRHGNLTTWLRVFDAMYRRLRVSKTNRKGRGASVHWRQVTTRYNDTRGPVHCLPKSAYDPEWLNGLNDMEREDLAMSEAQYAFTHAPEVMM
;
A
#
# COMPACT_ATOMS: atom_id res chain seq x y z
N LEU A 1 11.60 3.43 -7.43
CA LEU A 1 11.18 2.38 -6.46
C LEU A 1 10.22 3.03 -5.47
N LEU A 2 9.06 2.41 -5.21
CA LEU A 2 8.11 2.90 -4.22
C LEU A 2 8.78 2.85 -2.83
N GLY A 3 9.24 3.99 -2.32
CA GLY A 3 9.97 4.08 -1.04
C GLY A 3 9.06 3.85 0.18
N VAL A 4 9.62 4.02 1.38
CA VAL A 4 8.86 3.93 2.66
C VAL A 4 7.66 4.87 2.69
N ASP A 5 7.71 5.95 1.93
CA ASP A 5 6.64 6.96 1.81
C ASP A 5 5.43 6.47 0.99
N GLY A 6 5.62 5.46 0.14
CA GLY A 6 4.53 4.84 -0.63
C GLY A 6 3.80 3.72 0.12
N MET A 7 4.34 3.22 1.23
CA MET A 7 3.65 2.26 2.08
C MET A 7 2.75 2.96 3.11
N SER A 8 1.65 2.32 3.48
CA SER A 8 0.69 2.79 4.48
C SER A 8 1.41 3.18 5.77
N SER A 9 1.13 4.37 6.31
CA SER A 9 1.66 4.77 7.62
C SER A 9 0.89 3.99 8.69
N ASP A 10 1.60 3.24 9.52
CA ASP A 10 1.00 2.32 10.46
C ASP A 10 0.61 3.03 11.76
N GLU A 11 -0.70 3.15 12.03
CA GLU A 11 -1.21 3.57 13.34
C GLU A 11 -1.51 2.31 14.16
N SER A 12 -0.83 2.17 15.30
CA SER A 12 -0.97 1.04 16.20
C SER A 12 -2.14 1.27 17.16
N SER A 13 -3.08 0.33 17.20
CA SER A 13 -4.09 0.22 18.27
C SER A 13 -3.90 -1.12 18.97
N VAL A 14 -3.85 -1.11 20.31
CA VAL A 14 -3.71 -2.32 21.12
C VAL A 14 -5.08 -2.65 21.70
N GLU A 15 -5.67 -3.74 21.24
CA GLU A 15 -6.85 -4.39 21.84
C GLU A 15 -6.52 -5.87 22.09
N ASP A 16 -6.79 -6.37 23.30
CA ASP A 16 -6.68 -7.79 23.68
C ASP A 16 -5.35 -8.49 23.35
N ASP A 17 -4.22 -7.84 23.68
CA ASP A 17 -2.85 -8.41 23.52
C ASP A 17 -2.45 -8.72 22.06
N ILE A 18 -3.26 -8.27 21.10
CA ILE A 18 -2.99 -8.35 19.66
C ILE A 18 -2.78 -6.93 19.14
N THR A 19 -1.58 -6.64 18.63
CA THR A 19 -1.32 -5.33 18.01
C THR A 19 -1.95 -5.28 16.62
N TYR A 20 -2.98 -4.44 16.49
CA TYR A 20 -3.66 -4.16 15.24
C TYR A 20 -3.08 -2.91 14.60
N TYR A 21 -2.96 -2.98 13.29
CA TYR A 21 -2.30 -1.98 12.47
C TYR A 21 -3.27 -1.56 11.37
N SER A 22 -3.79 -0.34 11.46
CA SER A 22 -4.84 0.12 10.55
C SER A 22 -4.23 0.58 9.23
N VAL A 23 -4.53 -0.13 8.14
CA VAL A 23 -4.16 0.32 6.80
C VAL A 23 -5.18 1.37 6.38
N LEU A 24 -4.74 2.63 6.45
CA LEU A 24 -5.50 3.80 6.02
C LEU A 24 -5.35 3.99 4.51
N ARG A 25 -6.46 4.27 3.83
CA ARG A 25 -6.46 4.49 2.37
C ARG A 25 -5.84 5.85 2.07
N LYS A 26 -5.09 5.94 0.96
CA LYS A 26 -4.60 7.20 0.43
C LYS A 26 -5.52 7.66 -0.70
N LYS A 27 -6.01 8.90 -0.65
CA LYS A 27 -6.91 9.45 -1.68
C LYS A 27 -6.26 9.49 -3.05
N TRP A 28 -4.96 9.80 -3.10
CA TRP A 28 -4.22 9.88 -4.35
C TRP A 28 -3.97 8.54 -5.04
N ARG A 29 -4.12 7.41 -4.33
CA ARG A 29 -3.62 6.11 -4.79
C ARG A 29 -4.73 5.30 -5.45
N HIS A 30 -4.46 4.82 -6.66
CA HIS A 30 -5.37 3.97 -7.41
C HIS A 30 -5.70 2.67 -6.64
N GLY A 31 -6.95 2.21 -6.75
CA GLY A 31 -7.40 0.96 -6.14
C GLY A 31 -6.59 -0.26 -6.58
N ASN A 32 -6.29 -0.37 -7.88
CA ASN A 32 -5.46 -1.45 -8.43
C ASN A 32 -4.07 -1.53 -7.80
N LEU A 33 -3.38 -0.40 -7.62
CA LEU A 33 -2.09 -0.36 -6.92
C LEU A 33 -2.24 -0.84 -5.46
N THR A 34 -3.33 -0.48 -4.79
CA THR A 34 -3.61 -0.95 -3.43
C THR A 34 -3.77 -2.46 -3.39
N THR A 35 -4.57 -3.03 -4.29
CA THR A 35 -4.75 -4.49 -4.41
C THR A 35 -3.44 -5.18 -4.74
N TRP A 36 -2.67 -4.63 -5.66
CA TRP A 36 -1.36 -5.14 -6.05
C TRP A 36 -0.39 -5.20 -4.87
N LEU A 37 -0.28 -4.14 -4.05
CA LEU A 37 0.56 -4.13 -2.86
C LEU A 37 0.11 -5.16 -1.80
N ARG A 38 -1.20 -5.37 -1.65
CA ARG A 38 -1.74 -6.34 -0.67
C ARG A 38 -1.35 -7.78 -0.95
N VAL A 39 -1.14 -8.14 -2.21
CA VAL A 39 -0.68 -9.48 -2.58
C VAL A 39 0.75 -9.73 -2.06
N PHE A 40 1.65 -8.74 -2.11
CA PHE A 40 2.96 -8.86 -1.49
C PHE A 40 2.88 -8.98 0.03
N ASP A 41 2.01 -8.19 0.67
CA ASP A 41 1.75 -8.31 2.11
C ASP A 41 1.26 -9.74 2.46
N ALA A 42 0.33 -10.29 1.69
CA ALA A 42 -0.19 -11.64 1.89
C ALA A 42 0.89 -12.72 1.69
N MET A 43 1.70 -12.61 0.64
CA MET A 43 2.83 -13.51 0.42
C MET A 43 3.86 -13.43 1.55
N TYR A 44 4.20 -12.23 2.00
CA TYR A 44 5.13 -12.03 3.11
C TYR A 44 4.62 -12.68 4.40
N ARG A 45 3.30 -12.57 4.69
CA ARG A 45 2.66 -13.28 5.80
C ARG A 45 2.78 -14.79 5.64
N ARG A 46 2.42 -15.34 4.48
CA ARG A 46 2.50 -16.78 4.19
C ARG A 46 3.93 -17.31 4.35
N LEU A 47 4.93 -16.61 3.81
CA LEU A 47 6.34 -16.99 3.90
C LEU A 47 6.88 -16.94 5.34
N ARG A 48 6.48 -15.93 6.12
CA ARG A 48 6.87 -15.86 7.54
C ARG A 48 6.25 -16.96 8.38
N VAL A 49 4.98 -17.29 8.11
CA VAL A 49 4.28 -18.38 8.82
C VAL A 49 4.85 -19.74 8.42
N SER A 50 5.11 -20.01 7.12
CA SER A 50 5.57 -21.33 6.66
C SER A 50 7.03 -21.66 7.03
N LYS A 51 7.93 -20.67 7.06
CA LYS A 51 9.33 -20.88 7.51
C LYS A 51 9.47 -21.01 9.03
N THR A 52 8.46 -20.60 9.78
CA THR A 52 8.60 -20.30 11.22
C THR A 52 7.45 -20.93 12.01
N ASN A 53 7.15 -22.22 11.79
CA ASN A 53 6.29 -22.99 12.72
C ASN A 53 6.92 -23.13 14.14
N ARG A 54 8.03 -22.44 14.39
CA ARG A 54 8.54 -22.09 15.71
C ARG A 54 8.27 -20.61 15.91
N LYS A 55 7.68 -20.18 17.03
CA LYS A 55 7.76 -18.78 17.50
C LYS A 55 9.25 -18.37 17.57
N GLY A 56 9.84 -17.96 16.46
CA GLY A 56 11.24 -17.56 16.38
C GLY A 56 11.39 -16.20 17.05
N ARG A 57 12.51 -15.99 17.74
CA ARG A 57 12.87 -14.68 18.31
C ARG A 57 12.84 -13.63 17.18
N GLY A 58 11.90 -12.69 17.26
CA GLY A 58 11.66 -11.64 16.27
C GLY A 58 10.24 -11.05 16.38
N ALA A 59 10.00 -9.88 15.77
CA ALA A 59 8.69 -9.24 15.78
C ALA A 59 7.62 -10.12 15.11
N SER A 60 6.47 -10.28 15.78
CA SER A 60 5.31 -11.02 15.30
C SER A 60 4.77 -10.39 14.00
N VAL A 61 4.07 -11.20 13.20
CA VAL A 61 3.38 -10.69 12.03
C VAL A 61 2.24 -9.80 12.51
N HIS A 62 2.39 -8.51 12.26
CA HIS A 62 1.40 -7.50 12.58
C HIS A 62 0.10 -7.70 11.80
N TRP A 63 -1.03 -7.77 12.51
CA TRP A 63 -2.33 -7.92 11.87
C TRP A 63 -2.79 -6.57 11.34
N ARG A 64 -2.80 -6.44 10.00
CA ARG A 64 -3.27 -5.22 9.36
C ARG A 64 -4.75 -5.28 9.04
N GLN A 65 -5.55 -4.39 9.62
CA GLN A 65 -6.98 -4.24 9.32
C GLN A 65 -7.17 -3.21 8.20
N VAL A 66 -7.93 -3.57 7.18
CA VAL A 66 -8.31 -2.64 6.13
C VAL A 66 -9.37 -1.71 6.69
N THR A 67 -9.07 -0.42 6.74
CA THR A 67 -10.04 0.59 7.14
C THR A 67 -10.59 1.31 5.91
N THR A 68 -11.81 1.82 6.00
CA THR A 68 -12.41 2.71 4.99
C THR A 68 -11.97 4.16 5.16
N ARG A 69 -11.22 4.47 6.22
CA ARG A 69 -10.75 5.82 6.53
C ARG A 69 -9.63 6.22 5.58
N TYR A 70 -9.71 7.47 5.11
CA TYR A 70 -8.65 8.10 4.34
C TYR A 70 -7.66 8.79 5.27
N ASN A 71 -6.38 8.70 4.94
CA ASN A 71 -5.32 9.43 5.65
C ASN A 71 -4.47 10.18 4.62
N ASP A 72 -4.49 11.51 4.69
CA ASP A 72 -3.74 12.39 3.80
C ASP A 72 -2.45 12.96 4.43
N THR A 73 -2.01 12.47 5.59
CA THR A 73 -0.79 12.95 6.28
C THR A 73 0.49 12.75 5.47
N ARG A 74 0.47 11.84 4.48
CA ARG A 74 1.58 11.64 3.55
C ARG A 74 1.11 12.00 2.15
N GLY A 75 1.86 12.94 1.55
CA GLY A 75 1.62 13.41 0.20
C GLY A 75 1.73 12.32 -0.87
N PRO A 76 1.32 12.64 -2.10
CA PRO A 76 1.48 11.77 -3.24
C PRO A 76 2.97 11.53 -3.53
N VAL A 77 3.30 10.31 -3.96
CA VAL A 77 4.68 9.98 -4.36
C VAL A 77 4.89 10.46 -5.80
N HIS A 78 5.98 11.17 -6.04
CA HIS A 78 6.35 11.71 -7.35
C HIS A 78 6.91 10.61 -8.27
N CYS A 79 6.89 10.87 -9.59
CA CYS A 79 7.48 10.03 -10.62
C CYS A 79 6.87 8.63 -10.77
N LEU A 80 5.62 8.43 -10.33
CA LEU A 80 4.92 7.17 -10.58
C LEU A 80 4.20 7.19 -11.94
N PRO A 81 3.92 6.00 -12.50
CA PRO A 81 2.99 5.86 -13.61
C PRO A 81 1.66 6.57 -13.34
N LYS A 82 1.05 7.18 -14.36
CA LYS A 82 -0.30 7.75 -14.25
C LYS A 82 -1.33 6.75 -13.69
N SER A 83 -1.18 5.46 -14.01
CA SER A 83 -2.04 4.38 -13.51
C SER A 83 -1.91 4.09 -12.00
N ALA A 84 -0.89 4.63 -11.33
CA ALA A 84 -0.72 4.51 -9.88
C ALA A 84 -1.63 5.49 -9.11
N TYR A 85 -2.05 6.57 -9.76
CA TYR A 85 -2.85 7.61 -9.14
C TYR A 85 -4.34 7.39 -9.41
N ASP A 86 -5.16 7.76 -8.45
CA ASP A 86 -6.61 7.72 -8.60
C ASP A 86 -7.08 8.79 -9.61
N PRO A 87 -7.91 8.44 -10.60
CA PRO A 87 -8.31 9.37 -11.65
C PRO A 87 -9.23 10.48 -11.14
N GLU A 88 -10.08 10.22 -10.15
CA GLU A 88 -10.95 11.25 -9.56
C GLU A 88 -10.09 12.25 -8.79
N TRP A 89 -9.10 11.76 -8.04
CA TRP A 89 -8.15 12.62 -7.35
C TRP A 89 -7.28 13.44 -8.31
N LEU A 90 -6.74 12.84 -9.37
CA LEU A 90 -5.96 13.55 -10.40
C LEU A 90 -6.78 14.64 -11.09
N ASN A 91 -8.07 14.41 -11.32
CA ASN A 91 -8.97 15.39 -11.92
C ASN A 91 -9.19 16.62 -11.05
N GLY A 92 -9.07 16.48 -9.72
CA GLY A 92 -9.19 17.57 -8.76
C GLY A 92 -7.94 18.42 -8.57
N LEU A 93 -6.79 18.05 -9.15
CA LEU A 93 -5.53 18.78 -9.03
C LEU A 93 -5.40 19.91 -10.06
N ASN A 94 -4.73 20.99 -9.65
CA ASN A 94 -4.31 22.07 -10.52
C ASN A 94 -3.12 21.67 -11.41
N ASP A 95 -2.88 22.44 -12.48
CA ASP A 95 -1.82 22.13 -13.45
C ASP A 95 -0.42 22.11 -12.83
N MET A 96 -0.13 23.04 -11.91
CA MET A 96 1.13 23.05 -11.15
C MET A 96 1.31 21.78 -10.31
N GLU A 97 0.26 21.33 -9.62
CA GLU A 97 0.32 20.13 -8.78
C GLU A 97 0.51 18.86 -9.62
N ARG A 98 -0.08 18.82 -10.83
CA ARG A 98 0.11 17.72 -11.77
C ARG A 98 1.52 17.68 -12.35
N GLU A 99 2.09 18.85 -12.64
CA GLU A 99 3.46 18.96 -13.13
C GLU A 99 4.46 18.55 -12.04
N ASP A 100 4.23 18.96 -10.79
CA ASP A 100 5.02 18.56 -9.63
C ASP A 100 5.05 17.04 -9.44
N LEU A 101 3.96 16.32 -9.73
CA LEU A 101 3.94 14.85 -9.65
C LEU A 101 4.93 14.18 -10.60
N ALA A 102 5.38 14.88 -11.65
CA ALA A 102 6.33 14.37 -12.65
C ALA A 102 5.95 12.96 -13.15
N MET A 103 4.66 12.74 -13.43
CA MET A 103 4.11 11.42 -13.74
C MET A 103 4.85 10.77 -14.91
N SER A 104 5.19 9.49 -14.76
CA SER A 104 5.75 8.72 -15.86
C SER A 104 4.66 8.34 -16.86
N GLU A 105 4.95 8.46 -18.16
CA GLU A 105 4.07 7.99 -19.24
C GLU A 105 4.01 6.46 -19.35
N ALA A 106 4.87 5.74 -18.63
CA ALA A 106 4.87 4.29 -18.62
C ALA A 106 3.55 3.75 -18.07
N GLN A 107 2.75 3.11 -18.91
CA GLN A 107 1.51 2.48 -18.47
C GLN A 107 1.83 1.15 -17.78
N TYR A 108 1.66 1.11 -16.45
CA TYR A 108 1.83 -0.12 -15.68
C TYR A 108 0.46 -0.66 -15.24
N ALA A 109 0.17 -1.93 -15.53
CA ALA A 109 -1.15 -2.52 -15.33
C ALA A 109 -1.46 -2.88 -13.85
N PHE A 110 -0.46 -2.90 -12.96
CA PHE A 110 -0.61 -3.32 -11.56
C PHE A 110 -1.36 -4.65 -11.38
N THR A 111 -1.09 -5.61 -12.28
CA THR A 111 -1.61 -6.98 -12.23
C THR A 111 -0.51 -7.94 -11.82
N HIS A 112 -0.84 -8.95 -11.01
CA HIS A 112 0.06 -10.07 -10.70
C HIS A 112 -0.13 -11.21 -11.69
N ALA A 113 0.90 -12.03 -11.86
CA ALA A 113 0.77 -13.30 -12.56
C ALA A 113 -0.20 -14.23 -11.79
N PRO A 114 -0.99 -15.08 -12.47
CA PRO A 114 -1.96 -15.96 -11.83
C PRO A 114 -1.35 -16.85 -10.75
N GLU A 115 -0.11 -17.29 -10.94
CA GLU A 115 0.68 -18.12 -10.02
C GLU A 115 0.89 -17.47 -8.65
N VAL A 116 0.89 -16.15 -8.59
CA VAL A 116 1.10 -15.36 -7.37
C VAL A 116 -0.22 -15.15 -6.60
N MET A 117 -1.36 -15.34 -7.27
CA MET A 117 -2.69 -15.14 -6.68
C MET A 117 -3.31 -16.41 -6.07
N MET A 118 -2.69 -17.59 -6.20
CA MET A 118 -3.08 -18.85 -5.53
C MET A 118 -2.55 -18.89 -4.10
#